data_AF-L9LU00-F1
#
_entry.id   AF-L9LU00-F1
#
_cell.length_a   1.000
_cell.length_b   1.000
_cell.length_c   1.000
_cell.angle_alpha   90.00
_cell.angle_beta   90.00
_cell.angle_gamma   90.00
#
_symmetry.space_group_name_H-M   'P 1'
#
loop_
_entity.id
_entity.type
_entity.pdbx_description
1 polymer ?
#
loop_
_entity_poly.entity_id
_entity_poly.type
_entity_poly.pdbx_seq_one_letter_code
_entity_poly.pdbx_strand_id
1 'polypeptide(L)'
;MVDVYHYTDKKGYNAISSQSPYIFKSSAPDKGHPKGVYVTTMSPEQLLHKPGGFKSYLGLTSDKSEYYFKFKIEKCKLKKIKGGRSSHVNYIDHDLIVPRTSVISHGKTDK
;
A
#
# COMPACT_ATOMS: atom_id res chain seq x y z
N MET A 1 -6.76 -6.54 -14.53
CA MET A 1 -6.35 -5.46 -13.62
C MET A 1 -7.02 -5.65 -12.27
N VAL A 2 -6.39 -5.23 -11.17
CA VAL A 2 -6.99 -5.23 -9.83
C VAL A 2 -6.75 -3.87 -9.17
N ASP A 3 -7.71 -3.40 -8.38
CA ASP A 3 -7.54 -2.21 -7.55
C ASP A 3 -6.68 -2.55 -6.33
N VAL A 4 -5.65 -1.76 -6.09
CA VAL A 4 -4.78 -1.90 -4.93
C VAL A 4 -4.60 -0.58 -4.21
N TYR A 5 -4.29 -0.70 -2.92
CA TYR A 5 -4.05 0.38 -1.98
C TYR A 5 -2.62 0.29 -1.48
N HIS A 6 -1.88 1.39 -1.59
CA HIS A 6 -0.63 1.62 -0.88
C HIS A 6 -0.89 2.55 0.29
N TYR A 7 -0.74 2.05 1.52
CA TYR A 7 -0.87 2.85 2.74
C TYR A 7 0.48 3.38 3.21
N THR A 8 0.48 4.62 3.67
CA THR A 8 1.70 5.30 4.10
C THR A 8 1.42 6.35 5.17
N ASP A 9 2.49 6.90 5.73
CA ASP A 9 2.44 8.02 6.66
C ASP A 9 2.48 9.38 5.92
N LYS A 10 2.34 10.48 6.66
CA LYS A 10 2.39 11.84 6.10
C LYS A 10 3.68 12.12 5.31
N LYS A 11 4.82 11.63 5.81
CA LYS A 11 6.13 11.87 5.16
C LYS A 11 6.19 11.14 3.83
N GLY A 12 5.80 9.87 3.81
CA GLY A 12 5.72 9.06 2.59
C GLY A 12 4.72 9.61 1.59
N TYR A 13 3.54 10.04 2.06
CA TYR A 13 2.55 10.69 1.22
C TYR A 13 3.09 11.95 0.54
N ASN A 14 3.74 12.84 1.28
CA ASN A 14 4.33 14.06 0.73
C ASN A 14 5.47 13.75 -0.24
N ALA A 15 6.32 12.76 0.07
CA ALA A 15 7.44 12.36 -0.78
C ALA A 15 6.99 11.76 -2.12
N ILE A 16 5.89 11.00 -2.12
CA ILE A 16 5.31 10.44 -3.35
C ILE A 16 4.56 11.56 -4.11
N SER A 17 3.74 12.34 -3.40
CA SER A 17 2.86 13.35 -4.00
C SER A 17 3.60 14.50 -4.68
N SER A 18 4.83 14.80 -4.24
CA SER A 18 5.68 15.83 -4.85
C SER A 18 6.32 15.42 -6.17
N GLN A 19 6.23 14.15 -6.54
CA GLN A 19 6.84 13.62 -7.76
C GLN A 19 5.85 13.59 -8.93
N SER A 20 6.39 13.73 -10.15
CA SER A 20 5.64 13.59 -11.39
C SER A 20 6.49 12.81 -12.39
N PRO A 21 6.19 11.52 -12.66
CA PRO A 21 5.09 10.69 -12.14
C PRO A 21 5.22 10.32 -10.65
N TYR A 22 4.23 9.65 -10.07
CA TYR A 22 4.35 9.13 -8.71
C TYR A 22 5.33 7.96 -8.67
N ILE A 23 6.33 8.01 -7.78
CA ILE A 23 7.31 6.93 -7.60
C ILE A 23 7.17 6.35 -6.20
N PHE A 24 6.73 5.10 -6.13
CA PHE A 24 6.69 4.34 -4.89
C PHE A 24 8.02 3.61 -4.75
N LYS A 25 8.83 4.06 -3.80
CA LYS A 25 10.14 3.46 -3.53
C LYS A 25 10.01 2.13 -2.81
N SER A 26 10.68 1.12 -3.33
CA SER A 26 10.79 -0.19 -2.69
C SER A 26 11.58 -0.07 -1.39
N SER A 27 11.04 -0.65 -0.31
CA SER A 27 11.70 -0.66 1.00
C SER A 27 11.63 -2.04 1.63
N ALA A 28 12.61 -2.35 2.49
CA ALA A 28 12.65 -3.59 3.25
C ALA A 28 12.08 -3.33 4.66
N PRO A 29 11.03 -4.05 5.09
CA PRO A 29 10.56 -3.96 6.47
C PRO A 29 11.52 -4.66 7.44
N ASP A 30 11.55 -4.22 8.69
CA ASP A 30 12.47 -4.69 9.75
C ASP A 30 12.37 -6.20 10.10
N LYS A 31 11.37 -6.93 9.58
CA LYS A 31 11.06 -8.34 9.93
C LYS A 31 11.38 -9.35 8.83
N GLY A 32 12.39 -9.09 8.00
CA GLY A 32 12.86 -10.05 6.99
C GLY A 32 11.86 -10.29 5.85
N HIS A 33 10.87 -9.42 5.69
CA HIS A 33 10.03 -9.43 4.49
C HIS A 33 10.83 -8.89 3.29
N PRO A 34 10.53 -9.33 2.06
CA PRO A 34 11.26 -8.91 0.86
C PRO A 34 11.28 -7.38 0.69
N LYS A 35 12.34 -6.83 0.11
CA LYS A 35 12.33 -5.44 -0.33
C LYS A 35 11.26 -5.26 -1.41
N GLY A 36 10.39 -4.26 -1.25
CA GLY A 36 9.35 -4.02 -2.25
C GLY A 36 8.40 -2.87 -1.92
N VAL A 37 7.51 -2.58 -2.86
CA VAL A 37 6.35 -1.71 -2.66
C VAL A 37 5.18 -2.58 -2.20
N TYR A 38 4.73 -2.35 -0.98
CA TYR A 38 3.66 -3.13 -0.35
C TYR A 38 2.30 -2.55 -0.69
N VAL A 39 1.38 -3.43 -1.07
CA VAL A 39 0.02 -3.07 -1.46
C VAL A 39 -0.99 -4.09 -0.94
N THR A 40 -2.25 -3.68 -0.83
CA THR A 40 -3.36 -4.55 -0.45
C THR A 40 -4.58 -4.30 -1.34
N THR A 41 -5.46 -5.28 -1.47
CA THR A 41 -6.77 -5.10 -2.11
C THR A 41 -7.83 -4.61 -1.11
N MET A 42 -7.49 -4.48 0.18
CA MET A 42 -8.41 -4.01 1.21
C MET A 42 -8.52 -2.49 1.19
N SER A 43 -9.74 -1.97 1.10
CA SER A 43 -10.01 -0.53 1.19
C SER A 43 -9.99 -0.03 2.64
N PRO A 44 -9.92 1.31 2.86
CA PRO A 44 -10.06 1.88 4.19
C PRO A 44 -11.32 1.43 4.91
N GLU A 45 -12.47 1.54 4.24
CA GLU A 45 -13.78 1.12 4.75
C GLU A 45 -13.79 -0.34 5.22
N GLN A 46 -13.23 -1.25 4.41
CA GLN A 46 -13.13 -2.67 4.78
C GLN A 46 -12.28 -2.90 6.03
N LEU A 47 -11.27 -2.06 6.28
CA LEU A 47 -10.37 -2.17 7.42
C LEU A 47 -10.93 -1.51 8.68
N LEU A 48 -11.69 -0.41 8.56
CA LEU A 48 -12.29 0.28 9.71
C LEU A 48 -13.36 -0.57 10.41
N HIS A 49 -14.17 -1.29 9.64
CA HIS A 49 -15.25 -2.11 10.21
C HIS A 49 -14.78 -3.49 10.73
N LYS A 50 -13.47 -3.77 10.71
CA LYS A 50 -12.92 -5.06 11.14
C LYS A 50 -12.31 -4.97 12.55
N PRO A 51 -12.53 -5.97 13.43
CA PRO A 51 -11.84 -6.04 14.71
C PRO A 51 -10.32 -5.98 14.54
N GLY A 52 -9.69 -4.99 15.17
CA GLY A 52 -8.24 -4.78 15.11
C GLY A 52 -7.70 -4.12 13.83
N GLY A 53 -8.57 -3.79 12.87
CA GLY A 53 -8.34 -2.94 11.69
C GLY A 53 -6.99 -3.07 10.98
N PHE A 54 -6.40 -1.93 10.62
CA PHE A 54 -5.13 -1.85 9.88
C PHE A 54 -3.99 -2.65 10.54
N LYS A 55 -3.89 -2.62 11.86
CA LYS A 55 -2.82 -3.32 12.60
C LYS A 55 -2.93 -4.84 12.46
N SER A 56 -4.13 -5.39 12.61
CA SER A 56 -4.31 -6.86 12.62
C SER A 56 -4.20 -7.44 11.22
N TYR A 57 -4.77 -6.78 10.22
CA TYR A 57 -4.84 -7.29 8.85
C TYR A 57 -3.60 -6.93 8.02
N LEU A 58 -3.07 -5.72 8.17
CA LEU A 58 -1.94 -5.24 7.36
C LEU A 58 -0.63 -5.15 8.15
N GLY A 59 -0.68 -5.22 9.48
CA GLY A 59 0.52 -5.01 10.30
C GLY A 59 1.00 -3.56 10.34
N LEU A 60 0.13 -2.61 9.97
CA LEU A 60 0.47 -1.19 9.93
C LEU A 60 0.26 -0.53 11.28
N THR A 61 1.12 0.45 11.60
CA THR A 61 0.89 1.38 12.71
C THR A 61 -0.19 2.39 12.34
N SER A 62 -0.72 3.12 13.33
CA SER A 62 -1.72 4.18 13.08
C SER A 62 -1.21 5.23 12.10
N ASP A 63 0.08 5.57 12.18
CA ASP A 63 0.73 6.56 11.33
C ASP A 63 0.88 6.05 9.90
N LYS A 64 1.33 4.80 9.72
CA LYS A 64 1.49 4.18 8.40
C LYS A 64 0.17 3.87 7.68
N SER A 65 -0.97 4.07 8.35
CA SER A 65 -2.29 3.96 7.75
C SER A 65 -3.00 5.32 7.60
N GLU A 66 -2.31 6.43 7.85
CA GLU A 66 -2.92 7.77 7.81
C GLU A 66 -3.24 8.24 6.39
N TYR A 67 -2.47 7.80 5.39
CA TYR A 67 -2.66 8.17 4.00
C TYR A 67 -2.69 6.94 3.09
N TYR A 68 -3.32 7.06 1.93
CA TYR A 68 -3.35 6.01 0.93
C TYR A 68 -3.24 6.53 -0.50
N PHE A 69 -2.83 5.64 -1.39
CA PHE A 69 -2.96 5.76 -2.85
C PHE A 69 -3.70 4.55 -3.39
N LYS A 70 -4.73 4.77 -4.20
CA LYS A 70 -5.51 3.76 -4.91
C LYS A 70 -5.18 3.79 -6.40
N PHE A 71 -4.74 2.67 -6.95
CA PHE A 71 -4.44 2.55 -8.39
C PHE A 71 -4.68 1.13 -8.89
N LYS A 72 -4.69 0.96 -10.22
CA LYS A 72 -4.83 -0.36 -10.85
C LYS A 72 -3.47 -0.97 -11.17
N ILE A 73 -3.33 -2.27 -10.96
CA ILE A 73 -2.15 -3.04 -11.39
C ILE A 73 -2.55 -4.39 -11.98
N GLU A 74 -1.69 -4.94 -12.82
CA GLU A 74 -1.83 -6.32 -13.31
C GLU A 74 -1.60 -7.31 -12.16
N LYS A 75 -2.50 -8.29 -12.02
CA LYS A 75 -2.47 -9.28 -10.93
C LYS A 75 -1.17 -10.10 -10.93
N CYS A 76 -0.59 -10.35 -12.10
CA CYS A 76 0.67 -11.10 -12.25
C CYS A 76 1.89 -10.37 -11.67
N LYS A 77 1.82 -9.05 -11.49
CA LYS A 77 2.90 -8.25 -10.87
C LYS A 77 2.88 -8.33 -9.34
N LEU A 78 1.81 -8.85 -8.74
CA LEU A 78 1.66 -8.97 -7.29
C LEU A 78 2.32 -10.24 -6.79
N LYS A 79 3.36 -10.09 -5.98
CA LYS A 79 4.01 -11.19 -5.26
C LYS A 79 3.44 -11.31 -3.85
N LYS A 80 3.28 -12.53 -3.38
CA LYS A 80 2.79 -12.81 -2.02
C LYS A 80 3.94 -12.76 -1.02
N ILE A 81 3.68 -12.18 0.15
CA ILE A 81 4.58 -12.34 1.30
C ILE A 81 4.42 -13.74 1.91
N LYS A 82 5.41 -14.20 2.68
CA LYS A 82 5.27 -15.42 3.50
C LYS A 82 4.54 -15.09 4.82
N GLY A 83 3.74 -16.04 5.32
CA GLY A 83 3.04 -15.95 6.61
C GLY A 83 1.56 -15.53 6.51
N GLY A 84 0.88 -15.42 7.66
CA GLY A 84 -0.59 -15.33 7.73
C GLY A 84 -1.25 -14.12 7.05
N ARG A 85 -0.48 -13.07 6.70
CA ARG A 85 -1.00 -11.87 6.01
C ARG A 85 -0.97 -12.00 4.48
N SER A 86 -0.44 -13.09 3.94
CA SER A 86 -0.29 -13.32 2.49
C SER A 86 -1.60 -13.38 1.71
N SER A 87 -2.74 -13.48 2.40
CA SER A 87 -4.07 -13.44 1.80
C SER A 87 -4.48 -12.02 1.39
N HIS A 88 -3.92 -10.98 2.00
CA HIS A 88 -4.37 -9.59 1.82
C HIS A 88 -3.24 -8.61 1.54
N VAL A 89 -1.99 -8.95 1.86
CA VAL A 89 -0.81 -8.11 1.60
C VAL A 89 0.02 -8.74 0.48
N ASN A 90 0.27 -7.95 -0.55
CA ASN A 90 1.15 -8.30 -1.65
C ASN A 90 2.27 -7.25 -1.75
N TYR A 91 3.31 -7.57 -2.50
CA TYR A 91 4.38 -6.63 -2.80
C TYR A 91 4.80 -6.71 -4.27
N ILE A 92 5.45 -5.64 -4.71
CA ILE A 92 6.13 -5.52 -6.00
C ILE A 92 7.62 -5.36 -5.67
N ASP A 93 8.49 -6.16 -6.28
CA ASP A 93 9.90 -6.30 -5.88
C ASP A 93 10.85 -5.21 -6.41
N HIS A 94 10.30 -4.17 -7.01
CA HIS A 94 11.03 -3.03 -7.55
C HIS A 94 10.27 -1.74 -7.26
N ASP A 95 10.92 -0.60 -7.51
CA ASP A 95 10.27 0.70 -7.45
C ASP A 95 9.12 0.75 -8.46
N LEU A 96 7.96 1.23 -8.03
CA LEU A 96 6.79 1.33 -8.89
C LEU A 96 6.62 2.77 -9.37
N ILE A 97 6.60 2.95 -10.69
CA ILE A 97 6.32 4.24 -11.33
C ILE A 97 4.87 4.21 -11.81
N VAL A 98 4.03 5.10 -11.29
CA VAL A 98 2.61 5.20 -11.65
C VAL A 98 2.33 6.59 -12.21
N PRO A 99 1.87 6.71 -13.47
CA PRO A 99 1.40 7.98 -14.01
C PRO A 99 0.31 8.58 -13.12
N ARG A 100 0.32 9.89 -12.92
CA ARG A 100 -0.69 10.55 -12.05
C ARG A 100 -2.11 10.29 -12.54
N THR A 101 -2.30 10.17 -13.86
CA THR A 101 -3.57 9.83 -14.52
C THR A 101 -4.05 8.40 -14.25
N SER A 102 -3.17 7.52 -13.77
CA SER A 102 -3.49 6.11 -13.44
C SER A 102 -3.83 5.88 -11.97
N VAL A 103 -3.62 6.89 -11.11
CA VAL A 103 -4.09 6.86 -9.72
C VAL A 103 -5.57 7.25 -9.70
N ILE A 104 -6.39 6.38 -9.13
CA ILE A 104 -7.85 6.55 -9.04
C ILE A 104 -8.18 7.57 -7.95
N SER A 105 -7.56 7.44 -6.79
CA SER A 105 -7.72 8.37 -5.67
C SER A 105 -6.52 8.27 -4.73
N HIS A 106 -6.23 9.34 -4.00
CA HIS A 106 -5.25 9.33 -2.92
C HIS A 106 -5.57 10.45 -1.92
N GLY A 107 -5.07 10.34 -0.70
CA GLY A 107 -5.31 11.35 0.32
C GLY A 107 -5.25 10.78 1.73
N LYS A 108 -5.85 11.52 2.66
CA LYS A 108 -6.00 11.05 4.04
C LYS A 108 -6.97 9.88 4.06
N THR A 109 -6.65 8.87 4.85
CA THR A 109 -7.50 7.72 5.11
C THR A 109 -8.58 8.15 6.10
N ASP A 110 -9.85 8.02 5.72
CA ASP A 110 -10.95 8.20 6.65
C ASP A 110 -10.83 7.20 7.80
N LYS A 111 -11.06 7.64 9.04
CA LYS A 111 -10.94 6.84 10.26
C LYS A 111 -12.20 6.93 11.08
#